data_AF-A0A968ANI6-F1
#
_entry.id   AF-A0A968ANI6-F1
#
_cell.length_a   1.000
_cell.length_b   1.000
_cell.length_c   1.000
_cell.angle_alpha   90.00
_cell.angle_beta   90.00
_cell.angle_gamma   90.00
#
_symmetry.space_group_name_H-M   'P 1'
#
loop_
_entity.id
_entity.type
_entity.pdbx_description
1 polymer ?
#
loop_
_entity_poly.entity_id
_entity_poly.type
_entity_poly.pdbx_seq_one_letter_code
_entity_poly.pdbx_strand_id
1 'polypeptide(L)'
;IEAPALDVQTLSNYLRAYLLLHHWIVKESDIDFTRRIAPFIDEFPEDYMRLILDSSYNPSRDELITDYHEHNPTRNRPLDMLPIFTHVNRQLIGDFSDELVKPRPTFHYRLPNCLIDDPNWTVAREWDYWVAVEKLANEPDKIAQMSKQYFEITNSFSFSVKDKWYNEVIKWM
;
A
#
# COMPACT_ATOMS: atom_id res chain seq x y z
N ILE A 1 -1.63 -11.50 4.80
CA ILE A 1 -0.90 -12.25 3.76
C ILE A 1 0.52 -12.43 4.24
N GLU A 2 1.04 -13.64 4.31
CA GLU A 2 2.39 -13.88 4.83
C GLU A 2 3.44 -13.22 3.92
N ALA A 3 4.42 -12.56 4.52
CA ALA A 3 5.49 -11.93 3.75
C ALA A 3 6.49 -12.99 3.27
N PRO A 4 6.96 -12.95 2.02
CA PRO A 4 7.88 -13.96 1.50
C PRO A 4 9.28 -13.86 2.14
N ALA A 5 9.67 -12.66 2.57
CA ALA A 5 10.88 -12.40 3.33
C ALA A 5 10.72 -11.12 4.17
N LEU A 6 11.58 -10.96 5.18
CA LEU A 6 11.58 -9.84 6.13
C LEU A 6 12.78 -8.89 5.94
N ASP A 7 13.52 -9.04 4.84
CA ASP A 7 14.57 -8.09 4.46
C ASP A 7 13.97 -6.78 3.95
N VAL A 8 14.75 -5.70 4.03
CA VAL A 8 14.27 -4.36 3.69
C VAL A 8 13.85 -4.24 2.23
N GLN A 9 14.53 -4.91 1.30
CA GLN A 9 14.21 -4.83 -0.13
C GLN A 9 12.83 -5.42 -0.40
N THR A 10 12.54 -6.60 0.15
CA THR A 10 11.23 -7.24 0.05
C THR A 10 10.13 -6.35 0.62
N LEU A 11 10.30 -5.87 1.86
CA LEU A 11 9.28 -5.05 2.53
C LEU A 11 9.03 -3.72 1.80
N SER A 12 10.10 -3.04 1.36
CA SER A 12 10.01 -1.80 0.59
C SER A 12 9.34 -2.02 -0.76
N ASN A 13 9.66 -3.10 -1.48
CA ASN A 13 9.07 -3.37 -2.79
C ASN A 13 7.58 -3.65 -2.72
N TYR A 14 7.13 -4.46 -1.75
CA TYR A 14 5.72 -4.74 -1.54
C TYR A 14 4.93 -3.49 -1.16
N LEU A 15 5.49 -2.69 -0.25
CA LEU A 15 4.90 -1.42 0.13
C LEU A 15 4.81 -0.47 -1.08
N ARG A 16 5.90 -0.25 -1.81
CA ARG A 16 5.93 0.60 -3.02
C ARG A 16 4.93 0.13 -4.07
N ALA A 17 4.90 -1.17 -4.36
CA ALA A 17 3.97 -1.77 -5.31
C ALA A 17 2.52 -1.51 -4.90
N TYR A 18 2.19 -1.72 -3.62
CA TYR A 18 0.87 -1.43 -3.10
C TYR A 18 0.50 0.05 -3.25
N LEU A 19 1.39 0.96 -2.86
CA LEU A 19 1.16 2.40 -2.95
C LEU A 19 0.90 2.85 -4.39
N LEU A 20 1.67 2.34 -5.35
CA LEU A 20 1.49 2.64 -6.78
C LEU A 20 0.17 2.10 -7.32
N LEU A 21 -0.28 0.93 -6.88
CA LEU A 21 -1.50 0.28 -7.38
C LEU A 21 -2.76 0.68 -6.62
N HIS A 22 -2.65 1.31 -5.45
CA HIS A 22 -3.78 1.56 -4.55
C HIS A 22 -4.97 2.25 -5.24
N HIS A 23 -4.74 3.32 -6.01
CA HIS A 23 -5.81 4.03 -6.71
C HIS A 23 -6.47 3.18 -7.80
N TRP A 24 -5.70 2.31 -8.47
CA TRP A 24 -6.23 1.35 -9.43
C TRP A 24 -7.08 0.30 -8.74
N ILE A 25 -6.60 -0.29 -7.63
CA ILE A 25 -7.37 -1.25 -6.82
C ILE A 25 -8.70 -0.64 -6.39
N VAL A 26 -8.69 0.58 -5.84
CA VAL A 26 -9.92 1.26 -5.38
C VAL A 26 -10.92 1.49 -6.52
N LYS A 27 -10.45 1.79 -7.73
CA LYS A 27 -11.32 2.06 -8.87
C LYS A 27 -11.85 0.77 -9.52
N GLU A 28 -11.03 -0.27 -9.65
CA GLU A 28 -11.44 -1.56 -10.23
C GLU A 28 -12.35 -2.38 -9.30
N SER A 29 -12.13 -2.24 -7.99
CA SER A 29 -12.98 -2.92 -7.01
C SER A 29 -14.40 -2.36 -6.96
N ASP A 30 -14.68 -1.22 -7.60
CA ASP A 30 -15.98 -0.54 -7.55
C ASP A 30 -16.50 -0.48 -6.10
N ILE A 31 -15.62 -0.08 -5.16
CA ILE A 31 -16.01 0.09 -3.76
C ILE A 31 -17.20 1.04 -3.75
N ASP A 32 -18.34 0.46 -3.40
CA ASP A 32 -19.66 1.05 -3.48
C ASP A 32 -19.61 2.52 -3.05
N PHE A 33 -20.19 3.42 -3.85
CA PHE A 33 -20.04 4.87 -3.71
C PHE A 33 -20.46 5.39 -2.32
N THR A 34 -21.28 4.62 -1.60
CA THR A 34 -21.71 4.86 -0.21
C THR A 34 -20.61 4.63 0.83
N ARG A 35 -19.63 3.74 0.56
CA ARG A 35 -18.43 3.54 1.40
C ARG A 35 -17.34 4.59 1.15
N ARG A 36 -17.32 5.24 -0.01
CA ARG A 36 -16.41 6.38 -0.31
C ARG A 36 -16.68 7.61 0.57
N ILE A 37 -17.87 7.70 1.16
CA ILE A 37 -18.29 8.78 2.08
C ILE A 37 -18.03 8.38 3.55
N ALA A 38 -17.62 7.14 3.79
CA ALA A 38 -17.47 6.62 5.13
C ALA A 38 -16.01 6.77 5.60
N PRO A 39 -15.76 7.29 6.82
CA PRO A 39 -14.42 7.65 7.32
C PRO A 39 -13.55 6.43 7.69
N PHE A 40 -13.80 5.26 7.09
CA PHE A 40 -13.33 3.99 7.64
C PHE A 40 -11.93 3.58 7.20
N ILE A 41 -11.30 4.22 6.21
CA ILE A 41 -9.94 3.91 5.77
C ILE A 41 -9.21 5.19 5.34
N ASP A 42 -8.06 5.45 5.95
CA ASP A 42 -7.28 6.66 5.68
C ASP A 42 -6.27 6.42 4.54
N GLU A 43 -6.30 7.26 3.51
CA GLU A 43 -5.30 7.27 2.43
C GLU A 43 -3.90 7.56 2.97
N PHE A 44 -2.86 7.04 2.30
CA PHE A 44 -1.48 7.33 2.65
C PHE A 44 -1.17 8.82 2.45
N PRO A 45 -0.48 9.49 3.40
CA PRO A 45 -0.12 10.90 3.26
C PRO A 45 0.74 11.13 2.02
N GLU A 46 0.55 12.27 1.34
CA GLU A 46 1.30 12.58 0.12
C GLU A 46 2.82 12.66 0.37
N ASP A 47 3.24 13.24 1.49
CA ASP A 47 4.67 13.33 1.84
C ASP A 47 5.28 11.94 2.06
N TYR A 48 4.51 11.00 2.61
CA TYR A 48 4.93 9.61 2.76
C TYR A 48 5.05 8.90 1.42
N MET A 49 4.08 9.10 0.52
CA MET A 49 4.15 8.61 -0.85
C MET A 49 5.41 9.13 -1.55
N ARG A 50 5.71 10.42 -1.38
CA ARG A 50 6.91 11.04 -1.98
C ARG A 50 8.19 10.45 -1.41
N LEU A 51 8.29 10.25 -0.10
CA LEU A 51 9.45 9.63 0.53
C LEU A 51 9.67 8.20 0.01
N ILE A 52 8.66 7.34 0.11
CA ILE A 52 8.80 5.92 -0.20
C ILE A 52 9.02 5.67 -1.69
N LEU A 53 8.41 6.46 -2.57
CA LEU A 53 8.53 6.29 -4.01
C LEU A 53 9.79 6.93 -4.60
N ASP A 54 10.52 7.76 -3.84
CA ASP A 54 11.76 8.37 -4.32
C ASP A 54 12.79 7.31 -4.72
N SER A 55 13.37 7.45 -5.91
CA SER A 55 14.38 6.52 -6.45
C SER A 55 15.68 6.49 -5.64
N SER A 56 15.97 7.55 -4.88
CA SER A 56 17.13 7.65 -3.99
C SER A 56 16.85 7.08 -2.60
N TYR A 57 15.59 6.81 -2.26
CA TYR A 57 15.22 6.22 -0.98
C TYR A 57 15.68 4.76 -0.92
N ASN A 58 16.76 4.53 -0.18
CA ASN A 58 17.37 3.23 0.05
C ASN A 58 17.57 3.03 1.56
N PRO A 59 16.48 2.82 2.31
CA PRO A 59 16.53 2.80 3.76
C PRO A 59 17.18 1.49 4.25
N SER A 60 17.75 1.55 5.44
CA SER A 60 17.89 0.36 6.28
C SER A 60 16.52 -0.14 6.72
N ARG A 61 16.46 -1.37 7.25
CA ARG A 61 15.22 -1.95 7.75
C ARG A 61 14.60 -1.12 8.88
N ASP A 62 15.43 -0.58 9.77
CA ASP A 62 14.98 0.22 10.92
C ASP A 62 14.51 1.62 10.49
N GLU A 63 15.16 2.23 9.48
CA GLU A 63 14.69 3.48 8.87
C GLU A 63 13.32 3.29 8.21
N LEU A 64 13.12 2.21 7.41
CA LEU A 64 11.82 1.92 6.80
C LEU A 64 10.69 1.81 7.84
N ILE A 65 10.97 1.16 8.98
CA ILE A 65 10.02 0.99 10.08
C ILE A 65 9.70 2.33 10.72
N THR A 66 10.74 3.12 11.01
CA THR A 66 10.61 4.45 11.64
C THR A 66 9.81 5.38 10.74
N ASP A 67 10.18 5.47 9.46
CA ASP A 67 9.51 6.32 8.47
C ASP A 67 8.03 5.93 8.31
N TYR A 68 7.72 4.62 8.27
CA TYR A 68 6.34 4.16 8.23
C TYR A 68 5.58 4.58 9.49
N HIS A 69 6.15 4.38 10.68
CA HIS A 69 5.49 4.67 11.94
C HIS A 69 5.21 6.18 12.11
N GLU A 70 6.18 7.03 11.77
CA GLU A 70 6.05 8.49 11.85
C GLU A 70 4.94 9.02 10.94
N HIS A 71 4.83 8.50 9.72
CA HIS A 71 3.82 8.96 8.75
C HIS A 71 2.48 8.21 8.87
N ASN A 72 2.49 7.02 9.46
CA ASN A 72 1.31 6.16 9.61
C ASN A 72 1.15 5.68 11.06
N PRO A 73 0.95 6.59 12.04
CA PRO A 73 0.70 6.23 13.45
C PRO A 73 -0.76 5.74 13.64
N THR A 74 -1.23 4.89 12.74
CA THR A 74 -2.58 4.36 12.71
C THR A 74 -2.59 2.97 12.09
N ARG A 75 -3.43 2.08 12.64
CA ARG A 75 -3.75 0.78 12.03
C ARG A 75 -4.77 0.93 10.90
N ASN A 76 -5.34 2.12 10.72
CA ASN A 76 -6.44 2.40 9.80
C ASN A 76 -5.99 2.66 8.36
N ARG A 77 -5.10 1.79 7.86
CA ARG A 77 -4.60 1.84 6.48
C ARG A 77 -5.17 0.69 5.66
N PRO A 78 -5.33 0.85 4.34
CA PRO A 78 -5.80 -0.22 3.48
C PRO A 78 -4.74 -1.34 3.36
N LEU A 79 -3.45 -0.99 3.49
CA LEU A 79 -2.37 -1.91 3.83
C LEU A 79 -1.75 -1.46 5.16
N ASP A 80 -1.95 -2.23 6.22
CA ASP A 80 -1.34 -1.97 7.53
C ASP A 80 -0.04 -2.78 7.70
N MET A 81 1.09 -2.08 7.85
CA MET A 81 2.41 -2.68 8.06
C MET A 81 2.81 -2.77 9.54
N LEU A 82 2.04 -2.20 10.48
CA LEU A 82 2.42 -2.21 11.89
C LEU A 82 2.57 -3.62 12.47
N PRO A 83 1.74 -4.63 12.11
CA PRO A 83 1.93 -6.01 12.58
C PRO A 83 3.28 -6.63 12.19
N ILE A 84 3.70 -6.42 10.93
CA ILE A 84 4.97 -6.96 10.43
C ILE A 84 6.16 -6.17 10.96
N PHE A 85 6.06 -4.84 11.05
CA PHE A 85 7.12 -4.01 11.60
C PHE A 85 7.31 -4.21 13.11
N THR A 86 6.23 -4.43 13.85
CA THR A 86 6.32 -4.81 15.27
C THR A 86 6.94 -6.21 15.44
N HIS A 87 6.69 -7.12 14.50
CA HIS A 87 7.32 -8.45 14.50
C HIS A 87 8.83 -8.38 14.22
N VAL A 88 9.23 -7.50 13.30
CA VAL A 88 10.62 -7.29 12.92
C VAL A 88 11.39 -6.55 14.02
N ASN A 89 10.86 -5.42 14.51
CA ASN A 89 11.50 -4.61 15.54
C ASN A 89 10.45 -3.81 16.34
N ARG A 90 9.94 -4.41 17.42
CA ARG A 90 8.94 -3.80 18.30
C ARG A 90 9.40 -2.46 18.89
N GLN A 91 10.70 -2.30 19.18
CA GLN A 91 11.21 -1.12 19.89
C GLN A 91 10.98 0.17 19.10
N LEU A 92 10.97 0.10 17.76
CA LEU A 92 10.75 1.25 16.89
C LEU A 92 9.28 1.69 16.79
N ILE A 93 8.34 0.81 17.18
CA ILE A 93 6.91 1.12 17.23
C ILE A 93 6.49 1.60 18.63
N GLY A 94 7.30 1.29 19.65
CA GLY A 94 7.06 1.70 21.04
C GLY A 94 5.72 1.20 21.60
N ASP A 95 5.15 1.99 22.51
CA ASP A 95 3.91 1.68 23.24
C ASP A 95 2.68 1.57 22.31
N PHE A 96 2.76 2.12 21.09
CA PHE A 96 1.71 1.94 20.08
C PHE A 96 1.45 0.45 19.77
N SER A 97 2.44 -0.41 19.99
CA SER A 97 2.34 -1.83 19.70
C SER A 97 1.49 -2.64 20.70
N ASP A 98 1.27 -2.17 21.93
CA ASP A 98 0.97 -3.06 23.05
C ASP A 98 -0.51 -3.43 23.25
N GLU A 99 -1.48 -2.60 22.85
CA GLU A 99 -2.89 -2.95 23.08
C GLU A 99 -3.57 -3.64 21.89
N LEU A 100 -3.08 -3.39 20.67
CA LEU A 100 -3.92 -3.57 19.48
C LEU A 100 -3.16 -4.01 18.21
N VAL A 101 -1.83 -3.98 18.22
CA VAL A 101 -0.98 -4.48 17.12
C VAL A 101 -0.43 -5.84 17.51
N LYS A 102 -1.03 -6.91 16.99
CA LYS A 102 -0.52 -8.27 17.22
C LYS A 102 0.63 -8.54 16.24
N PRO A 103 1.88 -8.76 16.71
CA PRO A 103 3.01 -8.95 15.82
C PRO A 103 2.88 -10.27 15.06
N ARG A 104 3.08 -10.21 13.74
CA ARG A 104 3.11 -11.39 12.87
C ARG A 104 3.79 -11.03 11.53
N PRO A 105 4.48 -11.97 10.87
CA PRO A 105 5.19 -11.74 9.62
C PRO A 105 4.23 -11.67 8.41
N THR A 106 3.25 -10.77 8.47
CA THR A 106 2.20 -10.67 7.46
C THR A 106 1.92 -9.24 7.04
N PHE A 107 1.77 -9.00 5.74
CA PHE A 107 1.09 -7.83 5.21
C PHE A 107 -0.37 -7.84 5.65
N HIS A 108 -0.80 -6.83 6.40
CA HIS A 108 -2.19 -6.71 6.85
C HIS A 108 -3.02 -5.95 5.79
N TYR A 109 -3.18 -6.58 4.63
CA TYR A 109 -4.02 -6.08 3.55
C TYR A 109 -5.51 -6.23 3.89
N ARG A 110 -6.27 -5.15 3.74
CA ARG A 110 -7.73 -5.15 3.88
C ARG A 110 -8.35 -5.34 2.50
N LEU A 111 -9.17 -6.38 2.35
CA LEU A 111 -9.87 -6.60 1.09
C LEU A 111 -10.75 -5.39 0.75
N PRO A 112 -10.75 -4.93 -0.52
CA PRO A 112 -11.54 -3.78 -0.95
C PRO A 112 -13.03 -3.98 -0.68
N ASN A 113 -13.55 -5.15 -1.04
CA ASN A 113 -14.96 -5.51 -0.87
C ASN A 113 -15.16 -6.89 -0.22
N CYS A 114 -16.34 -7.04 0.37
CA CYS A 114 -16.85 -8.29 0.92
C CYS A 114 -18.36 -8.29 0.66
N LEU A 115 -18.75 -8.69 -0.56
CA LEU A 115 -20.13 -8.68 -1.04
C LEU A 115 -20.67 -10.11 -1.05
N ILE A 116 -20.70 -10.74 0.13
CA ILE A 116 -21.10 -12.15 0.27
C ILE A 116 -22.52 -12.42 -0.27
N ASP A 117 -23.38 -11.39 -0.24
CA ASP A 117 -24.76 -11.47 -0.73
C ASP A 117 -24.91 -11.27 -2.25
N ASP A 118 -23.84 -10.85 -2.96
CA ASP A 118 -23.84 -10.74 -4.42
C ASP A 118 -23.38 -12.07 -5.06
N PRO A 119 -24.25 -12.77 -5.81
CA PRO A 119 -23.89 -14.04 -6.43
C PRO A 119 -22.81 -13.93 -7.51
N ASN A 120 -22.50 -12.74 -8.01
CA ASN A 120 -21.44 -12.48 -8.98
C ASN A 120 -20.11 -12.09 -8.32
N TRP A 121 -20.10 -11.84 -7.01
CA TRP A 121 -18.88 -11.53 -6.28
C TRP A 121 -18.14 -12.80 -5.87
N THR A 122 -16.80 -12.75 -5.92
CA THR A 122 -15.96 -13.84 -5.44
C THR A 122 -14.75 -13.28 -4.70
N VAL A 123 -14.29 -14.00 -3.68
CA VAL A 123 -13.01 -13.69 -3.01
C VAL A 123 -11.83 -13.73 -3.97
N ALA A 124 -11.90 -14.55 -5.03
CA ALA A 124 -10.87 -14.64 -6.06
C ALA A 124 -10.70 -13.29 -6.78
N ARG A 125 -11.79 -12.60 -7.14
CA ARG A 125 -11.74 -11.27 -7.75
C ARG A 125 -11.04 -10.25 -6.85
N GLU A 126 -11.31 -10.26 -5.55
CA GLU A 126 -10.63 -9.37 -4.61
C GLU A 126 -9.16 -9.75 -4.40
N TRP A 127 -8.85 -11.04 -4.50
CA TRP A 127 -7.49 -11.57 -4.39
C TRP A 127 -6.61 -11.21 -5.60
N ASP A 128 -7.19 -11.13 -6.81
CA ASP A 128 -6.48 -10.76 -8.03
C ASP A 128 -5.77 -9.39 -7.92
N TYR A 129 -6.34 -8.45 -7.14
CA TYR A 129 -5.70 -7.16 -6.85
C TYR A 129 -4.41 -7.33 -6.06
N TRP A 130 -4.39 -8.22 -5.07
CA TRP A 130 -3.18 -8.52 -4.32
C TRP A 130 -2.15 -9.25 -5.20
N VAL A 131 -2.60 -10.15 -6.09
CA VAL A 131 -1.71 -10.80 -7.07
C VAL A 131 -1.03 -9.76 -7.96
N ALA A 132 -1.71 -8.67 -8.35
CA ALA A 132 -1.08 -7.57 -9.08
C ALA A 132 0.01 -6.87 -8.26
N VAL A 133 -0.22 -6.67 -6.95
CA VAL A 133 0.79 -6.14 -6.01
C VAL A 133 2.00 -7.06 -5.93
N GLU A 134 1.78 -8.38 -5.77
CA GLU A 134 2.86 -9.38 -5.74
C GLU A 134 3.69 -9.37 -7.02
N LYS A 135 3.04 -9.34 -8.19
CA LYS A 135 3.72 -9.26 -9.49
C LYS A 135 4.62 -8.02 -9.57
N LEU A 136 4.06 -6.85 -9.27
CA LEU A 136 4.82 -5.59 -9.32
C LEU A 136 5.95 -5.55 -8.28
N ALA A 137 5.73 -6.10 -7.08
CA ALA A 137 6.75 -6.17 -6.03
C ALA A 137 7.99 -6.98 -6.44
N ASN A 138 7.84 -7.89 -7.40
CA ASN A 138 8.93 -8.68 -7.98
C ASN A 138 9.55 -8.04 -9.25
N GLU A 139 9.12 -6.83 -9.63
CA GLU A 139 9.64 -6.09 -10.79
C GLU A 139 10.21 -4.71 -10.34
N PRO A 140 11.39 -4.67 -9.67
CA PRO A 140 11.94 -3.42 -9.11
C PRO A 140 12.20 -2.33 -10.17
N ASP A 141 12.58 -2.71 -11.39
CA ASP A 141 12.76 -1.77 -12.50
C ASP A 141 11.43 -1.12 -12.93
N LYS A 142 10.33 -1.87 -12.85
CA LYS A 142 8.98 -1.37 -13.14
C LYS A 142 8.50 -0.45 -12.02
N ILE A 143 8.76 -0.79 -10.76
CA ILE A 143 8.53 0.12 -9.62
C ILE A 143 9.25 1.44 -9.84
N ALA A 144 10.54 1.42 -10.19
CA ALA A 144 11.31 2.65 -10.41
C ALA A 144 10.73 3.51 -11.54
N GLN A 145 10.32 2.89 -12.66
CA GLN A 145 9.68 3.58 -13.78
C GLN A 145 8.32 4.17 -13.40
N MET A 146 7.47 3.39 -12.72
CA MET A 146 6.16 3.83 -12.26
C MET A 146 6.27 4.95 -11.22
N SER A 147 7.21 4.87 -10.27
CA SER A 147 7.48 5.94 -9.31
C SER A 147 7.85 7.24 -10.01
N LYS A 148 8.72 7.19 -11.03
CA LYS A 148 9.10 8.38 -11.80
C LYS A 148 7.88 9.01 -12.49
N GLN A 149 7.05 8.20 -13.17
CA GLN A 149 5.82 8.68 -13.82
C GLN A 149 4.82 9.25 -12.80
N TYR A 150 4.72 8.64 -11.63
CA TYR A 150 3.88 9.14 -10.53
C TYR A 150 4.32 10.55 -10.11
N PHE A 151 5.62 10.79 -9.95
CA PHE A 151 6.15 12.13 -9.64
C PHE A 151 5.89 13.15 -10.75
N GLU A 152 6.06 12.77 -12.01
CA GLU A 152 5.77 13.65 -13.16
C GLU A 152 4.30 14.10 -13.17
N ILE A 153 3.38 13.19 -12.85
CA ILE A 153 1.94 13.48 -12.80
C ILE A 153 1.59 14.34 -11.58
N THR A 154 2.10 13.99 -10.40
CA THR A 154 1.79 14.69 -9.13
C THR A 154 2.42 16.08 -9.04
N ASN A 155 3.53 16.32 -9.73
CA ASN A 155 4.14 17.66 -9.82
C ASN A 155 3.47 18.56 -10.87
N SER A 156 2.59 18.02 -11.71
CA SER A 156 1.76 18.84 -12.60
C SER A 156 0.58 19.42 -11.81
N PHE A 157 0.38 20.75 -11.87
CA PHE A 157 -0.79 21.42 -11.25
C PHE A 157 -2.09 21.02 -11.97
N SER A 158 -2.59 19.82 -11.69
CA SER A 158 -3.75 19.23 -12.35
C SER A 158 -4.75 18.71 -11.33
N PHE A 159 -6.02 19.12 -11.47
CA PHE A 159 -7.12 18.68 -10.61
C PHE A 159 -7.48 17.18 -10.75
N SER A 160 -6.82 16.42 -11.64
CA SER A 160 -7.15 15.01 -11.94
C SER A 160 -5.99 14.02 -11.76
N VAL A 161 -5.06 14.29 -10.83
CA VAL A 161 -3.91 13.40 -10.54
C VAL A 161 -4.32 11.94 -10.37
N LYS A 162 -5.39 11.67 -9.59
CA LYS A 162 -5.85 10.30 -9.32
C LYS A 162 -6.34 9.58 -10.59
N ASP A 163 -7.13 10.25 -11.43
CA ASP A 163 -7.63 9.67 -12.69
C ASP A 163 -6.53 9.52 -13.74
N LYS A 164 -5.62 10.48 -13.82
CA LYS A 164 -4.43 10.38 -14.69
C LYS A 164 -3.58 9.19 -14.28
N TRP A 165 -3.29 9.06 -12.99
CA TRP A 165 -2.49 7.96 -12.47
C TRP A 165 -3.17 6.61 -12.73
N TYR A 166 -4.47 6.50 -12.49
CA TYR A 166 -5.24 5.30 -12.85
C TYR A 166 -5.05 4.89 -14.32
N ASN A 167 -5.19 5.84 -15.25
CA ASN A 167 -5.02 5.58 -16.68
C ASN A 167 -3.58 5.19 -17.04
N GLU A 168 -2.58 5.70 -16.34
CA GLU A 168 -1.20 5.23 -16.51
C GLU A 168 -1.02 3.81 -15.98
N VAL A 169 -1.51 3.49 -14.77
CA VAL A 169 -1.40 2.14 -14.18
C VAL A 169 -1.99 1.08 -15.09
N ILE A 170 -3.14 1.34 -15.74
CA ILE A 170 -3.74 0.38 -16.69
C ILE A 170 -2.79 -0.01 -17.82
N LYS A 171 -1.91 0.88 -18.29
CA LYS A 171 -0.95 0.57 -19.36
C LYS A 171 0.12 -0.43 -18.94
N TRP A 172 0.29 -0.63 -17.63
CA TRP A 172 1.26 -1.52 -17.02
C TRP A 172 0.68 -2.88 -16.62
N MET A 173 -0.64 -3.01 -16.60
CA MET A 173 -1.37 -4.25 -16.24
C MET A 173 -1.59 -5.11 -17.48
#